data_AF-A0A835IMA6-F1
#
_entry.id   AF-A0A835IMA6-F1
#
_cell.length_a   1.000
_cell.length_b   1.000
_cell.length_c   1.000
_cell.angle_alpha   90.00
_cell.angle_beta   90.00
_cell.angle_gamma   90.00
#
_symmetry.space_group_name_H-M   'P 1'
#
loop_
_entity.id
_entity.type
_entity.pdbx_description
1 polymer ?
#
loop_
_entity_poly.entity_id
_entity_poly.type
_entity_poly.pdbx_seq_one_letter_code
_entity_poly.pdbx_strand_id
1 'polypeptide(L)'
;MQLPDLDVNYLSHPGEVRVSLGELGGLLSLFYMFHAKEVDIWDMGEYGVAGSWTKLFKVGKNKMSVSFKFLHPIGLSKSGEIIIRKDEGQLLLYDPKQNSVTELAYQKTWLAVFEATPTVKIKLVTQPSS
;
A
#
# COMPACT_ATOMS: atom_id res chain seq x y z
N MET A 1 16.32 15.07 1.45
CA MET A 1 15.60 13.84 1.85
C MET A 1 14.13 14.17 1.82
N GLN A 2 13.40 13.76 0.79
CA GLN A 2 11.94 13.71 0.86
C GLN A 2 11.62 12.24 1.12
N LEU A 3 11.30 11.93 2.38
CA LEU A 3 10.36 10.84 2.66
C LEU A 3 9.07 11.14 1.86
N PRO A 4 8.07 10.24 1.76
CA PRO A 4 6.71 10.72 1.52
C PRO A 4 6.54 11.90 2.48
N ASP A 5 6.34 13.12 1.98
CA ASP A 5 6.01 14.23 2.84
C ASP A 5 4.78 13.77 3.61
N LEU A 6 4.99 13.25 4.82
CA LEU A 6 4.05 13.33 5.91
C LEU A 6 3.98 14.83 6.15
N ASP A 7 3.26 15.49 5.24
CA ASP A 7 3.04 16.91 5.24
C ASP A 7 2.69 17.24 6.68
N VAL A 8 3.40 18.18 7.29
CA VAL A 8 3.18 18.53 8.70
C VAL A 8 1.73 19.03 8.88
N ASN A 9 1.08 19.44 7.79
CA ASN A 9 -0.35 19.74 7.67
C ASN A 9 -1.29 18.51 7.80
N TYR A 10 -0.78 17.29 7.64
CA TYR A 10 -1.49 16.05 7.96
C TYR A 10 -1.50 15.75 9.46
N LEU A 11 -0.51 16.26 10.23
CA LEU A 11 -0.48 16.15 11.69
C LEU A 11 -1.38 17.18 12.38
N SER A 12 -1.81 18.23 11.68
CA SER A 12 -2.72 19.26 12.22
C SER A 12 -4.20 18.85 12.17
N HIS A 13 -4.52 17.70 11.58
CA HIS A 13 -5.85 17.11 11.59
C HIS A 13 -5.75 15.76 12.31
N PRO A 14 -6.48 15.51 13.41
CA PRO A 14 -6.51 14.20 14.06
C PRO A 14 -7.29 13.22 13.17
N GLY A 15 -6.67 12.83 12.06
CA GLY A 15 -7.15 11.86 11.10
C GLY A 15 -6.47 10.52 11.31
N GLU A 16 -7.20 9.44 11.07
CA GLU A 16 -6.61 8.10 11.06
C GLU A 16 -5.65 7.98 9.87
N VAL A 17 -4.35 8.01 10.17
CA VAL A 17 -3.28 7.66 9.24
C VAL A 17 -3.00 6.18 9.40
N ARG A 18 -2.94 5.45 8.29
CA ARG A 18 -2.50 4.05 8.29
C ARG A 18 -1.30 3.89 7.37
N VAL A 19 -0.26 3.27 7.91
CA VAL A 19 0.97 2.97 7.19
C VAL A 19 1.25 1.49 7.30
N SER A 20 1.54 0.84 6.17
CA SER A 20 1.98 -0.55 6.14
C SER A 20 3.08 -0.74 5.11
N LEU A 21 4.00 -1.66 5.39
CA LEU A 21 5.02 -2.11 4.45
C LEU A 21 4.60 -3.45 3.84
N GLY A 22 5.01 -3.70 2.61
CA GLY A 22 4.83 -4.97 1.94
C GLY A 22 5.79 -5.13 0.77
N GLU A 23 5.57 -6.19 0.00
CA GLU A 23 6.28 -6.41 -1.26
C GLU A 23 5.31 -6.18 -2.41
N LEU A 24 5.75 -5.47 -3.43
CA LEU A 24 5.02 -5.29 -4.69
C LEU A 24 6.00 -5.43 -5.86
N GLY A 25 5.78 -6.42 -6.72
CA GLY A 25 6.59 -6.61 -7.94
C GLY A 25 8.08 -6.91 -7.67
N GLY A 26 8.41 -7.47 -6.51
CA GLY A 26 9.76 -7.80 -6.05
C GLY A 26 10.45 -6.67 -5.28
N LEU A 27 9.81 -5.52 -5.09
CA LEU A 27 10.37 -4.36 -4.40
C LEU A 27 9.74 -4.19 -3.01
N LEU A 28 10.49 -3.60 -2.08
CA LEU A 28 9.95 -3.16 -0.80
C LEU A 28 9.06 -1.95 -1.04
N SER A 29 7.79 -2.05 -0.64
CA SER A 29 6.79 -1.03 -0.87
C SER A 29 6.20 -0.50 0.43
N LEU A 30 5.87 0.79 0.42
CA LEU A 30 5.18 1.51 1.48
C LEU A 30 3.79 1.89 0.99
N PHE A 31 2.79 1.51 1.77
CA PHE A 31 1.40 1.87 1.54
C PHE A 31 0.98 2.88 2.60
N TYR A 32 0.69 4.10 2.15
CA TYR A 32 0.31 5.22 2.99
C TYR A 32 -1.14 5.60 2.73
N MET A 33 -1.98 5.53 3.76
CA MET A 33 -3.39 5.89 3.67
C MET A 33 -3.74 7.04 4.60
N PHE A 34 -4.47 8.02 4.05
CA PHE A 34 -4.95 9.18 4.79
C PHE A 34 -6.49 9.27 4.75
N HIS A 35 -7.13 9.35 5.93
CA HIS A 35 -8.59 9.45 6.11
C HIS A 35 -9.43 8.41 5.35
N ALA A 36 -8.87 7.22 5.09
CA ALA A 36 -9.47 6.21 4.22
C ALA A 36 -9.96 6.81 2.89
N LYS A 37 -9.34 7.89 2.40
CA LYS A 37 -9.73 8.54 1.14
C LYS A 37 -8.89 8.05 0.00
N GLU A 38 -7.60 7.86 0.25
CA GLU A 38 -6.62 7.59 -0.78
C GLU A 38 -5.51 6.69 -0.21
N VAL A 39 -4.93 5.86 -1.07
CA VAL A 39 -3.70 5.12 -0.80
C VAL A 39 -2.64 5.62 -1.76
N ASP A 40 -1.54 6.09 -1.19
CA ASP A 40 -0.29 6.32 -1.90
C ASP A 40 0.58 5.07 -1.79
N ILE A 41 1.12 4.64 -2.92
CA ILE A 41 2.02 3.48 -3.03
C ILE A 41 3.40 3.99 -3.43
N TRP A 42 4.41 3.60 -2.67
CA TRP A 42 5.81 3.95 -2.90
C TRP A 42 6.66 2.69 -2.93
N ASP A 43 7.65 2.64 -3.81
CA ASP A 43 8.60 1.53 -3.90
C ASP A 43 10.02 2.00 -3.62
N MET A 44 10.81 1.16 -2.95
CA MET A 44 12.23 1.38 -2.74
C MET A 44 13.01 0.69 -3.86
N GLY A 45 13.54 1.48 -4.79
CA GLY A 45 14.31 0.95 -5.93
C GLY A 45 15.66 0.34 -5.53
N GLU A 46 16.28 0.84 -4.47
CA GLU A 46 17.55 0.32 -3.94
C GLU A 46 17.46 0.12 -2.42
N TYR A 47 17.62 -1.13 -1.98
CA TYR A 47 17.41 -1.50 -0.58
C TYR A 47 18.36 -0.74 0.37
N GLY A 48 17.79 -0.09 1.38
CA GLY A 48 18.53 0.68 2.38
C GLY A 48 18.91 2.10 1.93
N VAL A 49 18.70 2.47 0.67
CA VAL A 49 18.97 3.82 0.16
C VAL A 49 17.71 4.66 0.24
N ALA A 50 17.65 5.55 1.23
CA ALA A 50 16.48 6.41 1.46
C ALA A 50 16.10 7.31 0.27
N GLY A 51 17.06 7.63 -0.61
CA GLY A 51 16.80 8.42 -1.82
C GLY A 51 16.17 7.63 -2.97
N SER A 52 16.05 6.31 -2.85
CA SER A 52 15.52 5.45 -3.92
C SER A 52 14.00 5.24 -3.86
N TRP A 53 13.33 5.79 -2.84
CA TRP A 53 11.88 5.73 -2.74
C TRP A 53 11.22 6.54 -3.85
N THR A 54 10.39 5.88 -4.65
CA THR A 54 9.66 6.49 -5.76
C THR A 54 8.17 6.29 -5.55
N LYS A 55 7.39 7.39 -5.60
CA LYS A 55 5.93 7.31 -5.57
C LYS A 55 5.45 6.72 -6.89
N LEU A 56 4.82 5.55 -6.82
CA LEU A 56 4.29 4.90 -8.02
C LEU A 56 2.90 5.40 -8.36
N PHE A 57 1.96 5.26 -7.41
CA PHE A 57 0.54 5.43 -7.69
C PHE A 57 -0.21 6.08 -6.54
N LYS A 58 -1.35 6.68 -6.90
CA LYS A 58 -2.33 7.25 -5.98
C LYS A 58 -3.72 6.69 -6.30
N VAL A 59 -4.27 5.85 -5.43
CA VAL A 59 -5.59 5.22 -5.58
C VAL A 59 -6.57 5.91 -4.66
N GLY A 60 -7.55 6.65 -5.21
CA GLY A 60 -8.44 7.52 -4.43
C GLY A 60 -9.93 7.19 -4.53
N LYS A 61 -10.70 7.66 -3.53
CA LYS A 61 -12.16 7.49 -3.41
C LYS A 61 -12.94 7.89 -4.66
N ASN A 62 -12.50 8.92 -5.38
CA ASN A 62 -13.15 9.36 -6.62
C ASN A 62 -13.11 8.31 -7.74
N LYS A 63 -12.26 7.29 -7.64
CA LYS A 63 -12.13 6.20 -8.63
C LYS A 63 -12.90 4.95 -8.23
N MET A 64 -13.41 4.89 -6.99
CA MET A 64 -14.14 3.76 -6.46
C MET A 64 -15.60 4.14 -6.28
N SER A 65 -16.51 3.35 -6.86
CA SER A 65 -17.96 3.58 -6.77
C SER A 65 -18.50 3.44 -5.33
N VAL A 66 -17.71 2.82 -4.44
CA VAL A 66 -18.13 2.45 -3.09
C VAL A 66 -17.14 2.95 -2.04
N SER A 67 -17.68 3.44 -0.93
CA SER A 67 -16.90 3.78 0.27
C SER A 67 -16.10 2.58 0.78
N PHE A 68 -14.92 2.83 1.31
CA PHE A 68 -14.08 1.85 2.00
C PHE A 68 -13.53 2.44 3.29
N LYS A 69 -13.24 1.56 4.25
CA LYS A 69 -12.50 1.87 5.48
C LYS A 69 -11.01 1.62 5.28
N PHE A 70 -10.64 0.61 4.50
CA PHE A 70 -9.24 0.33 4.20
C PHE A 70 -9.03 -0.29 2.81
N LEU A 71 -7.84 -0.03 2.28
CA LEU A 71 -7.32 -0.62 1.05
C LEU A 71 -5.93 -1.14 1.35
N HIS A 72 -5.68 -2.39 1.01
CA HIS A 72 -4.39 -3.02 1.22
C HIS A 72 -3.94 -3.61 -0.11
N PRO A 73 -2.96 -3.01 -0.80
CA PRO A 73 -2.33 -3.64 -1.95
C PRO A 73 -1.71 -4.97 -1.49
N ILE A 74 -2.02 -6.04 -2.21
CA ILE A 74 -1.56 -7.40 -1.87
C ILE A 74 -0.72 -8.04 -2.98
N GLY A 75 -0.64 -7.41 -4.16
CA GLY A 75 0.20 -7.91 -5.23
C GLY A 75 0.04 -7.18 -6.55
N LEU A 76 0.87 -7.56 -7.51
CA LEU A 76 0.90 -7.03 -8.87
C LEU A 76 0.52 -8.15 -9.86
N SER A 77 -0.37 -7.86 -10.80
CA SER A 77 -0.71 -8.75 -11.91
C SER A 77 0.45 -8.81 -12.91
N LYS A 78 0.46 -9.84 -13.77
CA LYS A 78 1.43 -9.94 -14.88
C LYS A 78 1.32 -8.78 -15.87
N SER A 79 0.17 -8.12 -15.96
CA SER A 79 -0.07 -6.99 -16.85
C SER A 79 0.25 -5.63 -16.20
N GLY A 80 0.66 -5.64 -14.93
CA GLY A 80 1.02 -4.43 -14.16
C GLY A 80 -0.16 -3.78 -13.43
N GLU A 81 -1.29 -4.46 -13.31
CA GLU A 81 -2.42 -3.99 -12.48
C GLU A 81 -2.18 -4.35 -11.02
N ILE A 82 -2.70 -3.55 -10.10
CA ILE A 82 -2.51 -3.75 -8.66
C ILE A 82 -3.74 -4.47 -8.11
N ILE A 83 -3.49 -5.59 -7.43
CA ILE A 83 -4.53 -6.31 -6.68
C ILE A 83 -4.61 -5.67 -5.30
N ILE A 84 -5.80 -5.16 -4.96
CA ILE A 84 -6.05 -4.46 -3.71
C ILE A 84 -7.17 -5.18 -2.96
N ARG A 85 -6.90 -5.54 -1.72
CA ARG A 85 -7.94 -5.96 -0.78
C ARG A 85 -8.64 -4.74 -0.20
N LYS A 86 -9.92 -4.59 -0.49
CA LYS A 86 -10.82 -3.62 0.09
C LYS A 86 -11.58 -4.23 1.26
N ASP A 87 -11.53 -3.53 2.39
CA ASP A 87 -12.22 -3.92 3.61
C ASP A 87 -12.07 -5.42 3.92
N GLU A 88 -13.10 -6.06 4.45
CA GLU A 88 -13.06 -7.41 4.99
C GLU A 88 -12.91 -8.54 3.94
N GLY A 89 -12.68 -8.24 2.65
CA GLY A 89 -12.37 -9.28 1.67
C GLY A 89 -12.81 -9.04 0.22
N GLN A 90 -13.28 -7.85 -0.14
CA GLN A 90 -13.52 -7.55 -1.54
C GLN A 90 -12.17 -7.35 -2.24
N LEU A 91 -11.94 -8.02 -3.36
CA LEU A 91 -10.76 -7.79 -4.18
C LEU A 91 -11.07 -6.77 -5.27
N LEU A 92 -10.12 -5.89 -5.51
CA LEU A 92 -10.16 -4.89 -6.57
C LEU A 92 -8.92 -5.06 -7.45
N LEU A 93 -9.10 -4.87 -8.74
CA LEU A 93 -8.01 -4.75 -9.69
C LEU A 93 -7.91 -3.29 -10.13
N TYR A 94 -6.82 -2.62 -9.76
CA TYR A 94 -6.56 -1.24 -10.16
C TYR A 94 -5.64 -1.23 -11.36
N ASP A 95 -6.10 -0.67 -12.48
CA ASP A 95 -5.26 -0.39 -13.64
C ASP A 95 -4.68 1.02 -13.51
N PRO A 96 -3.37 1.17 -13.25
CA PRO A 96 -2.76 2.49 -13.14
C PRO A 96 -2.69 3.25 -14.47
N LYS A 97 -2.70 2.56 -15.62
CA LYS A 97 -2.61 3.17 -16.95
C LYS A 97 -3.94 3.81 -17.34
N GLN A 98 -5.03 3.09 -17.11
CA GLN A 98 -6.39 3.56 -17.38
C GLN A 98 -6.98 4.33 -16.20
N ASN A 99 -6.30 4.30 -15.06
CA ASN A 99 -6.72 4.96 -13.84
C ASN A 99 -8.12 4.47 -13.38
N SER A 100 -8.37 3.17 -13.53
CA SER A 100 -9.69 2.55 -13.33
C SER A 100 -9.61 1.41 -12.31
N VAL A 101 -10.77 1.08 -11.73
CA VAL A 101 -10.92 -0.01 -10.77
C VAL A 101 -11.95 -0.99 -11.32
N THR A 102 -11.57 -2.25 -11.39
CA THR A 102 -12.47 -3.37 -11.64
C THR A 102 -12.72 -4.11 -10.33
N GLU A 103 -13.98 -4.26 -9.95
CA GLU A 103 -14.33 -5.10 -8.81
C GLU A 103 -14.15 -6.56 -9.19
N LEU A 104 -13.31 -7.27 -8.44
CA LEU A 104 -13.17 -8.70 -8.54
C LEU A 104 -14.13 -9.38 -7.54
N ALA A 105 -14.19 -10.71 -7.60
CA ALA A 105 -15.07 -11.51 -6.76
C ALA A 105 -14.93 -11.18 -5.25
N TYR A 106 -16.06 -11.18 -4.54
CA TYR A 106 -16.10 -11.08 -3.09
C TYR A 106 -15.57 -12.38 -2.48
N GLN A 107 -14.47 -12.31 -1.73
CA GLN A 107 -13.93 -13.48 -1.06
C GLN A 107 -14.03 -13.31 0.47
N LYS A 108 -15.14 -13.77 1.04
CA LYS A 108 -15.39 -13.75 2.50
C LYS A 108 -14.55 -14.78 3.27
N THR A 109 -13.99 -15.77 2.60
CA THR A 109 -13.30 -16.92 3.19
C THR A 109 -11.80 -16.87 2.89
N TRP A 110 -11.06 -16.06 3.65
CA TRP A 110 -9.58 -15.97 3.59
C TRP A 110 -8.85 -16.39 4.87
N LEU A 111 -9.50 -17.10 5.79
CA LEU A 111 -8.78 -17.71 6.92
C LEU A 111 -8.23 -19.13 6.62
N ALA A 112 -8.45 -19.70 5.43
CA ALA A 112 -8.15 -21.11 5.19
C ALA A 112 -7.24 -21.43 3.99
N VAL A 113 -6.81 -20.46 3.15
CA VAL A 113 -6.17 -20.82 1.85
C VAL A 113 -4.77 -20.25 1.63
N PHE A 114 -4.26 -19.35 2.47
CA PHE A 114 -2.87 -18.91 2.35
C PHE A 114 -2.16 -19.00 3.69
N GLU A 115 -1.59 -20.18 3.96
CA GLU A 115 -0.41 -20.30 4.84
C GLU A 115 0.84 -19.78 4.11
N ALA A 116 0.78 -18.54 3.64
CA ALA A 116 1.99 -17.79 3.36
C ALA A 116 1.99 -16.65 4.37
N THR A 117 2.70 -16.85 5.47
CA THR A 117 3.11 -15.75 6.35
C THR A 117 4.39 -15.18 5.75
N PRO A 118 4.35 -14.10 4.94
CA PRO A 118 5.57 -13.40 4.57
C PRO A 118 6.09 -12.73 5.83
N THR A 119 6.94 -13.45 6.57
CA THR A 119 7.54 -12.92 7.79
C THR A 119 8.78 -12.14 7.37
N VAL A 120 8.62 -10.88 6.98
CA VAL A 120 9.75 -9.97 6.81
C VAL A 120 10.21 -9.56 8.22
N LYS A 121 11.24 -10.23 8.74
CA LYS A 121 11.89 -9.83 9.98
C LYS A 121 12.83 -8.67 9.69
N ILE A 122 12.35 -7.44 9.87
CA ILE A 122 13.22 -6.25 9.85
C ILE A 122 13.98 -6.22 11.18
N LYS A 123 15.29 -6.51 11.14
CA LYS A 123 16.17 -6.21 12.28
C LYS A 123 16.58 -4.75 12.19
N LEU A 124 16.17 -3.95 13.17
CA LEU A 124 16.74 -2.62 13.38
C LEU A 124 18.20 -2.82 13.81
N VAL A 125 19.15 -2.46 12.94
CA VAL A 125 20.56 -2.38 13.31
C VAL A 125 20.77 -1.04 13.99
N THR A 126 20.82 -1.02 15.32
CA THR A 126 21.27 0.15 16.06
C THR A 126 22.79 0.20 15.98
N GLN A 127 23.34 1.28 15.41
CA GLN A 127 24.76 1.56 15.53
C GLN A 127 25.09 1.84 17.01
N PRO A 128 26.23 1.34 17.53
CA PRO A 128 26.66 1.68 18.88
C PRO A 128 26.96 3.17 18.96
N SER A 129 26.39 3.83 19.95
CA SER A 129 26.77 5.18 20.37
C SER A 129 28.25 5.19 20.79
N SER A 130 29.03 6.03 20.14
CA SER A 130 30.41 6.39 20.51
C SER A 130 30.50 7.08 21.85
#